data_AF-A0A1S4D0T9-F1
#
_entry.id   AF-A0A1S4D0T9-F1
#
_cell.length_a   1.000
_cell.length_b   1.000
_cell.length_c   1.000
_cell.angle_alpha   90.00
_cell.angle_beta   90.00
_cell.angle_gamma   90.00
#
_symmetry.space_group_name_H-M   'P 1'
#
loop_
_entity.id
_entity.type
_entity.pdbx_description
1 polymer ?
#
loop_
_entity_poly.entity_id
_entity_poly.type
_entity_poly.pdbx_seq_one_letter_code
_entity_poly.pdbx_strand_id
1 'polypeptide(L)'
;SYFSSQIIFILIRESQHNLRKLSCEVEGELSDGYHILDFPTRLEILRIYKVRYSSENIPFCISAPNLKSLTISGFRLNPQNLSAIAQLQNLQVLKLYYVRFGYPSKWKVNNGEFPQLKVLKLQRHCPLEEWTVADDAFPNLEQLFLDSCRSLKEIPSSLGDISSLKYIEVTECNESVAKSAREIRETQVEDYQNADFKLFMWKNNSGTLLRKYICIQSHYKLYKLQMNVFQMMILQMISKAGWRSWLLEAGT
;
A
#
# COMPACT_ATOMS: atom_id res chain seq x y z
N SER A 1 -9.23 -34.48 -11.63
CA SER A 1 -8.48 -33.43 -12.32
C SER A 1 -9.09 -32.08 -11.99
N TYR A 2 -8.57 -31.41 -10.96
CA TYR A 2 -9.05 -30.09 -10.56
C TYR A 2 -8.49 -29.02 -11.50
N PHE A 3 -9.25 -28.63 -12.51
CA PHE A 3 -9.04 -27.35 -13.20
C PHE A 3 -9.64 -26.25 -12.31
N SER A 4 -8.87 -25.75 -11.35
CA SER A 4 -9.21 -24.49 -10.67
C SER A 4 -8.96 -23.35 -11.66
N SER A 5 -10.03 -22.78 -12.18
CA SER A 5 -9.98 -21.61 -13.04
C SER A 5 -9.60 -20.40 -12.19
N GLN A 6 -8.36 -19.95 -12.36
CA GLN A 6 -7.78 -18.77 -11.73
C GLN A 6 -8.41 -17.51 -12.35
N ILE A 7 -9.24 -16.78 -11.59
CA ILE A 7 -9.82 -15.52 -12.08
C ILE A 7 -9.48 -14.40 -11.10
N ILE A 8 -8.54 -13.54 -11.52
CA ILE A 8 -8.35 -12.22 -10.89
C ILE A 8 -9.40 -11.30 -11.49
N PHE A 9 -10.31 -10.80 -10.65
CA PHE A 9 -11.17 -9.70 -11.04
C PHE A 9 -10.50 -8.39 -10.63
N ILE A 10 -10.10 -7.61 -11.64
CA ILE A 10 -9.68 -6.22 -11.44
C ILE A 10 -10.91 -5.34 -11.69
N LEU A 11 -11.53 -4.88 -10.61
CA LEU A 11 -12.63 -3.93 -10.67
C LEU A 11 -12.05 -2.51 -10.73
N ILE A 12 -12.14 -1.85 -11.88
CA ILE A 12 -11.74 -0.45 -12.02
C ILE A 12 -12.77 0.42 -11.29
N ARG A 13 -12.34 1.09 -10.22
CA ARG A 13 -13.18 2.01 -9.44
C ARG A 13 -13.22 3.41 -10.03
N GLU A 14 -12.06 3.89 -10.45
CA GLU A 14 -11.89 5.23 -11.00
C GLU A 14 -10.82 5.18 -12.07
N SER A 15 -11.17 5.64 -13.27
CA SER A 15 -10.23 5.92 -14.34
C SER A 15 -10.50 7.32 -14.87
N GLN A 16 -9.44 8.10 -15.10
CA GLN A 16 -9.59 9.36 -15.85
C GLN A 16 -9.58 9.09 -17.35
N HIS A 17 -10.22 9.94 -18.14
CA HIS A 17 -10.27 9.82 -19.61
C HIS A 17 -8.89 9.67 -20.27
N ASN A 18 -7.81 10.13 -19.62
CA ASN A 18 -6.43 10.02 -20.08
C ASN A 18 -5.61 8.89 -19.42
N LEU A 19 -6.23 8.05 -18.57
CA LEU A 19 -5.63 6.91 -17.85
C LEU A 19 -4.37 7.22 -17.02
N ARG A 20 -4.11 8.48 -16.69
CA ARG A 20 -2.98 8.89 -15.81
C ARG A 20 -3.18 8.50 -14.35
N LYS A 21 -4.42 8.28 -13.94
CA LYS A 21 -4.79 7.89 -12.58
C LYS A 21 -5.75 6.71 -12.67
N LEU A 22 -5.44 5.65 -11.92
CA LEU A 22 -6.24 4.45 -11.84
C LEU A 22 -6.38 4.03 -10.38
N SER A 23 -7.62 3.80 -9.96
CA SER A 23 -7.94 3.12 -8.72
C SER A 23 -8.61 1.80 -9.07
N CYS A 24 -8.05 0.68 -8.62
CA CYS A 24 -8.60 -0.65 -8.86
C CYS A 24 -8.73 -1.47 -7.57
N GLU A 25 -9.74 -2.32 -7.58
CA GLU A 25 -9.96 -3.35 -6.58
C GLU A 25 -9.61 -4.70 -7.16
N VAL A 26 -8.89 -5.48 -6.37
CA VAL A 26 -8.49 -6.84 -6.74
C VAL A 26 -9.29 -7.82 -5.88
N GLU A 27 -10.08 -8.67 -6.53
CA GLU A 27 -10.81 -9.78 -5.94
C GLU A 27 -10.32 -11.12 -6.52
N GLY A 28 -10.06 -12.09 -5.66
CA GLY A 28 -9.62 -13.44 -6.03
C GLY A 28 -8.87 -14.18 -4.92
N GLU A 29 -8.94 -15.51 -4.95
CA GLU A 29 -8.05 -16.45 -4.27
C GLU A 29 -7.01 -16.88 -5.31
N LEU A 30 -5.72 -16.72 -5.01
CA LEU A 30 -4.66 -16.98 -5.98
C LEU A 30 -3.69 -18.00 -5.40
N SER A 31 -3.63 -19.14 -6.09
CA SER A 31 -2.57 -20.14 -5.93
C SER A 31 -1.21 -19.58 -6.36
N ASP A 32 -0.15 -20.31 -6.03
CA ASP A 32 1.30 -20.00 -6.05
C ASP A 32 1.96 -19.37 -7.32
N GLY A 33 1.20 -18.92 -8.33
CA GLY A 33 1.71 -18.29 -9.55
C GLY A 33 1.79 -16.76 -9.48
N TYR A 34 2.88 -16.17 -9.99
CA TYR A 34 3.04 -14.71 -10.08
C TYR A 34 2.15 -14.12 -11.18
N HIS A 35 1.42 -13.07 -10.85
CA HIS A 35 0.62 -12.30 -11.81
C HIS A 35 1.27 -10.95 -12.09
N ILE A 36 1.54 -10.69 -13.38
CA ILE A 36 2.00 -9.38 -13.82
C ILE A 36 0.75 -8.50 -14.01
N LEU A 37 0.64 -7.45 -13.21
CA LEU A 37 -0.33 -6.39 -13.40
C LEU A 37 0.31 -5.36 -14.34
N ASP A 38 0.02 -5.51 -15.63
CA ASP A 38 0.52 -4.61 -16.66
C ASP A 38 -0.41 -3.40 -16.82
N PHE A 39 0.14 -2.21 -16.65
CA PHE A 39 -0.60 -0.97 -16.72
C PHE A 39 -0.06 -0.06 -17.84
N PRO A 40 -0.92 0.79 -18.44
CA PRO A 40 -0.51 1.67 -19.52
C PRO A 40 0.67 2.57 -19.14
N THR A 41 1.58 2.80 -20.08
CA THR A 41 2.77 3.65 -19.87
C THR A 41 2.46 5.08 -19.44
N ARG A 42 1.24 5.58 -19.69
CA ARG A 42 0.81 6.93 -19.26
C ARG A 42 0.37 6.99 -17.79
N LEU A 43 0.29 5.85 -17.09
CA LEU A 43 -0.19 5.78 -15.72
C LEU A 43 0.83 6.40 -14.76
N GLU A 44 0.44 7.48 -14.07
CA GLU A 44 1.27 8.18 -13.10
C GLU A 44 0.86 7.88 -11.65
N ILE A 45 -0.42 7.55 -11.41
CA ILE A 45 -0.96 7.24 -10.09
C ILE A 45 -1.76 5.94 -10.13
N LEU A 46 -1.37 4.99 -9.30
CA LEU A 46 -2.03 3.70 -9.16
C LEU A 46 -2.43 3.50 -7.70
N ARG A 47 -3.68 3.11 -7.49
CA ARG A 47 -4.19 2.70 -6.18
C ARG A 47 -4.81 1.33 -6.29
N ILE A 48 -4.27 0.38 -5.55
CA ILE A 48 -4.72 -1.01 -5.53
C ILE A 48 -5.27 -1.33 -4.15
N TYR A 49 -6.49 -1.83 -4.11
CA TYR A 49 -7.20 -2.20 -2.89
C TYR A 49 -7.60 -3.67 -2.95
N LYS A 50 -7.39 -4.43 -1.87
CA LYS A 50 -7.92 -5.79 -1.75
C LYS A 50 -9.33 -5.74 -1.14
N VAL A 51 -10.29 -6.35 -1.83
CA VAL A 51 -11.73 -6.37 -1.43
C VAL A 51 -11.95 -7.18 -0.15
N ARG A 52 -11.17 -8.24 0.06
CA ARG A 52 -11.31 -9.16 1.21
C ARG A 52 -9.98 -9.39 1.92
N TYR A 53 -9.99 -9.45 3.26
CA TYR A 53 -8.86 -9.91 4.07
C TYR A 53 -8.66 -11.43 3.94
N SER A 54 -8.48 -11.97 2.73
CA SER A 54 -8.06 -13.38 2.59
C SER A 54 -6.61 -13.53 3.01
N SER A 55 -6.29 -14.66 3.65
CA SER A 55 -4.97 -15.04 4.14
C SER A 55 -3.94 -15.29 3.03
N GLU A 56 -4.41 -15.41 1.79
CA GLU A 56 -3.60 -15.81 0.65
C GLU A 56 -2.82 -14.64 0.04
N ASN A 57 -1.59 -14.97 -0.34
CA ASN A 57 -0.64 -14.07 -0.97
C ASN A 57 -1.12 -13.72 -2.37
N ILE A 58 -0.97 -12.45 -2.76
CA ILE A 58 -1.09 -12.06 -4.16
C ILE A 58 0.34 -11.77 -4.60
N PRO A 59 1.06 -12.76 -5.18
CA PRO A 59 2.32 -12.47 -5.84
C PRO A 59 2.01 -11.64 -7.09
N PHE A 60 1.98 -10.31 -6.94
CA PHE A 60 1.85 -9.40 -8.06
C PHE A 60 3.17 -8.69 -8.33
N CYS A 61 3.44 -8.48 -9.62
CA CYS A 61 4.43 -7.52 -10.11
C CYS A 61 3.69 -6.39 -10.80
N ILE A 62 4.05 -5.14 -10.50
CA ILE A 62 3.47 -3.97 -11.16
C ILE A 62 4.40 -3.58 -12.30
N SER A 63 3.92 -3.72 -13.54
CA SER A 63 4.57 -3.13 -14.70
C SER A 63 3.91 -1.77 -14.98
N ALA A 64 4.55 -0.69 -14.54
CA ALA A 64 4.08 0.67 -14.72
C ALA A 64 5.27 1.64 -14.79
N PRO A 65 5.92 1.81 -15.96
CA PRO A 65 7.24 2.43 -16.06
C PRO A 65 7.30 3.91 -15.65
N ASN A 66 6.19 4.65 -15.80
CA ASN A 66 6.10 6.08 -15.45
C ASN A 66 5.33 6.33 -14.15
N LEU A 67 5.15 5.28 -13.33
CA LEU A 67 4.38 5.40 -12.10
C LEU A 67 5.11 6.29 -11.09
N LYS A 68 4.45 7.37 -10.69
CA LYS A 68 4.97 8.34 -9.70
C LYS A 68 4.38 8.11 -8.32
N SER A 69 3.16 7.58 -8.23
CA SER A 69 2.50 7.34 -6.96
C SER A 69 1.82 5.98 -6.93
N LEU A 70 2.17 5.19 -5.93
CA LEU A 70 1.59 3.88 -5.65
C LEU A 70 0.92 3.88 -4.28
N THR A 71 -0.34 3.45 -4.24
CA THR A 71 -1.06 3.14 -3.02
C THR A 71 -1.45 1.68 -3.02
N ILE A 72 -1.05 0.94 -1.99
CA ILE A 72 -1.42 -0.47 -1.80
C ILE A 72 -2.17 -0.57 -0.47
N SER A 73 -3.34 -1.20 -0.49
CA SER A 73 -4.18 -1.36 0.69
C SER A 73 -4.70 -2.79 0.88
N GLY A 74 -4.47 -3.37 2.06
CA GLY A 74 -5.03 -4.67 2.45
C GLY A 74 -4.29 -5.88 1.87
N PHE A 75 -3.05 -5.70 1.40
CA PHE A 75 -2.24 -6.77 0.83
C PHE A 75 -1.23 -7.33 1.85
N ARG A 76 -0.82 -8.58 1.64
CA ARG A 76 0.40 -9.15 2.25
C ARG A 76 1.53 -8.96 1.25
N LEU A 77 2.59 -8.24 1.66
CA LEU A 77 3.77 -7.99 0.85
C LEU A 77 4.93 -8.86 1.33
N ASN A 78 5.40 -9.74 0.47
CA ASN A 78 6.63 -10.50 0.69
C ASN A 78 7.86 -9.71 0.21
N PRO A 79 9.09 -10.19 0.47
CA PRO A 79 10.30 -9.54 -0.01
C PRO A 79 10.34 -9.34 -1.53
N GLN A 80 9.79 -10.29 -2.32
CA GLN A 80 9.74 -10.14 -3.78
C GLN A 80 8.84 -8.97 -4.22
N ASN A 81 7.67 -8.79 -3.59
CA ASN A 81 6.78 -7.66 -3.90
C ASN A 81 7.46 -6.33 -3.59
N LEU A 82 8.12 -6.25 -2.42
CA LEU A 82 8.82 -5.03 -1.99
C LEU A 82 9.98 -4.70 -2.95
N SER A 83 10.75 -5.71 -3.37
CA SER A 83 11.80 -5.54 -4.37
C SER A 83 11.23 -5.10 -5.73
N ALA A 84 10.13 -5.70 -6.19
CA ALA A 84 9.47 -5.28 -7.43
C ALA A 84 8.99 -3.82 -7.39
N ILE A 85 8.44 -3.38 -6.25
CA ILE A 85 8.05 -1.97 -6.04
C ILE A 85 9.30 -1.06 -6.01
N ALA A 86 10.40 -1.51 -5.40
CA ALA A 86 11.66 -0.76 -5.34
C ALA A 86 12.29 -0.50 -6.72
N GLN A 87 12.03 -1.37 -7.70
CA GLN A 87 12.52 -1.22 -9.08
C GLN A 87 11.75 -0.17 -9.90
N LEU A 88 10.66 0.41 -9.37
CA LEU A 88 9.90 1.46 -10.04
C LEU A 88 10.69 2.77 -10.04
N GLN A 89 11.46 2.99 -11.10
CA GLN A 89 12.46 4.08 -11.21
C GLN A 89 11.88 5.50 -11.06
N ASN A 90 10.59 5.70 -11.35
CA ASN A 90 9.93 7.01 -11.28
C ASN A 90 9.07 7.20 -10.02
N LEU A 91 9.06 6.23 -9.10
CA LEU A 91 8.16 6.24 -7.95
C LEU A 91 8.60 7.27 -6.92
N GLN A 92 7.77 8.30 -6.74
CA GLN A 92 7.99 9.41 -5.80
C GLN A 92 7.19 9.26 -4.51
N VAL A 93 6.05 8.56 -4.56
CA VAL A 93 5.14 8.43 -3.43
C VAL A 93 4.69 6.99 -3.26
N LEU A 94 5.03 6.39 -2.12
CA LEU A 94 4.59 5.05 -1.74
C LEU A 94 3.72 5.12 -0.48
N LYS A 95 2.52 4.58 -0.58
CA LYS A 95 1.56 4.52 0.53
C LYS A 95 1.11 3.09 0.77
N LEU A 96 1.43 2.56 1.94
CA LEU A 96 1.05 1.22 2.37
C LEU A 96 0.02 1.34 3.50
N TYR A 97 -1.19 0.86 3.24
CA TYR A 97 -2.32 0.89 4.17
C TYR A 97 -2.76 -0.54 4.54
N TYR A 98 -2.90 -0.85 5.83
CA TYR A 98 -3.34 -2.20 6.25
C TYR A 98 -2.50 -3.33 5.61
N VAL A 99 -1.22 -3.07 5.35
CA VAL A 99 -0.32 -4.02 4.70
C VAL A 99 0.29 -4.94 5.76
N ARG A 100 0.31 -6.24 5.48
CA ARG A 100 1.04 -7.24 6.28
C ARG A 100 2.38 -7.53 5.61
N PHE A 101 3.47 -7.46 6.35
CA PHE A 101 4.77 -7.92 5.86
C PHE A 101 4.82 -9.44 6.00
N GLY A 102 5.30 -10.15 4.96
CA GLY A 102 5.45 -11.60 5.00
C GLY A 102 6.38 -12.03 6.14
N TYR A 103 6.14 -13.20 6.74
CA TYR A 103 7.01 -13.76 7.78
C TYR A 103 8.49 -13.71 7.32
N PRO A 104 9.43 -13.17 8.14
CA PRO A 104 9.29 -12.82 9.56
C PRO A 104 8.89 -11.36 9.85
N SER A 105 7.94 -10.78 9.10
CA SER A 105 7.46 -9.40 9.28
C SER A 105 8.58 -8.36 9.19
N LYS A 106 9.53 -8.60 8.28
CA LYS A 106 10.70 -7.76 8.08
C LYS A 106 10.65 -7.05 6.74
N TRP A 107 11.18 -5.84 6.70
CA TRP A 107 11.44 -5.11 5.47
C TRP A 107 12.89 -4.68 5.44
N LYS A 108 13.65 -5.26 4.52
CA LYS A 108 14.99 -4.82 4.18
C LYS A 108 14.93 -3.99 2.90
N VAL A 109 15.57 -2.84 2.90
CA VAL A 109 15.78 -1.99 1.73
C VAL A 109 17.27 -2.01 1.41
N ASN A 110 17.62 -2.41 0.19
CA ASN A 110 19.00 -2.57 -0.26
C ASN A 110 19.56 -1.29 -0.90
N ASN A 111 20.87 -1.24 -1.11
CA ASN A 111 21.52 -0.11 -1.79
C ASN A 111 20.90 0.19 -3.15
N GLY A 112 20.65 1.46 -3.44
CA GLY A 112 20.09 1.92 -4.70
C GLY A 112 18.60 1.65 -4.89
N GLU A 113 17.91 1.03 -3.92
CA GLU A 113 16.46 0.85 -3.97
C GLU A 113 15.73 2.18 -3.68
N PHE A 114 14.59 2.37 -4.36
CA PHE A 114 13.75 3.58 -4.26
C PHE A 114 14.48 4.90 -4.62
N PRO A 115 15.11 4.98 -5.80
CA PRO A 115 15.99 6.10 -6.14
C PRO A 115 15.29 7.46 -6.23
N GLN A 116 13.98 7.51 -6.51
CA GLN A 116 13.21 8.75 -6.67
C GLN A 116 12.16 8.96 -5.57
N LEU A 117 12.14 8.10 -4.53
CA LEU A 117 11.07 8.13 -3.54
C LEU A 117 11.23 9.33 -2.61
N LYS A 118 10.21 10.19 -2.57
CA LYS A 118 10.14 11.41 -1.75
C LYS A 118 9.24 11.25 -0.53
N VAL A 119 8.20 10.42 -0.64
CA VAL A 119 7.20 10.25 0.42
C VAL A 119 6.95 8.78 0.66
N LEU A 120 7.20 8.33 1.89
CA LEU A 120 6.86 7.00 2.37
C LEU A 120 5.82 7.08 3.48
N LYS A 121 4.71 6.36 3.30
CA LYS A 121 3.65 6.23 4.31
C LYS A 121 3.42 4.78 4.69
N LEU A 122 3.69 4.44 5.95
CA LEU A 122 3.31 3.17 6.57
C LEU A 122 2.18 3.47 7.55
N GLN A 123 0.94 3.18 7.16
CA GLN A 123 -0.22 3.65 7.89
C GLN A 123 -1.25 2.55 8.13
N ARG A 124 -2.07 2.77 9.17
CA ARG A 124 -3.24 1.95 9.50
C ARG A 124 -2.86 0.49 9.80
N HIS A 125 -2.12 0.30 10.89
CA HIS A 125 -1.72 -1.00 11.43
C HIS A 125 -0.83 -1.81 10.48
N CYS A 126 0.41 -1.36 10.34
CA CYS A 126 1.49 -2.13 9.72
C CYS A 126 2.21 -2.96 10.81
N PRO A 127 2.03 -4.29 10.87
CA PRO A 127 2.74 -5.15 11.83
C PRO A 127 4.17 -5.43 11.34
N LEU A 128 4.89 -4.39 10.92
CA LEU A 128 6.31 -4.46 10.61
C LEU A 128 7.07 -4.55 11.93
N GLU A 129 7.93 -5.56 12.09
CA GLU A 129 8.71 -5.74 13.32
C GLU A 129 10.13 -5.21 13.16
N GLU A 130 10.79 -5.56 12.05
CA GLU A 130 12.15 -5.10 11.75
C GLU A 130 12.17 -4.38 10.41
N TRP A 131 12.71 -3.17 10.46
CA TRP A 131 12.99 -2.37 9.28
C TRP A 131 14.50 -2.16 9.21
N THR A 132 15.11 -2.52 8.09
CA THR A 132 16.54 -2.33 7.85
C THR A 132 16.71 -1.57 6.55
N VAL A 133 17.46 -0.49 6.59
CA VAL A 133 17.70 0.40 5.45
C VAL A 133 19.20 0.53 5.29
N ALA A 134 19.69 0.14 4.12
CA ALA A 134 21.10 0.31 3.77
C ALA A 134 21.41 1.78 3.46
N ASP A 135 22.68 2.18 3.59
CA ASP A 135 23.09 3.60 3.61
C ASP A 135 22.71 4.36 2.33
N ASP A 136 22.77 3.69 1.16
CA ASP A 136 22.45 4.30 -0.14
C ASP A 136 20.97 4.12 -0.56
N ALA A 137 20.10 3.69 0.34
CA ALA A 137 18.67 3.58 0.08
C ALA A 137 17.96 4.92 0.27
N PHE A 138 16.87 5.13 -0.47
CA PHE A 138 16.03 6.33 -0.32
C PHE A 138 16.76 7.69 -0.45
N PRO A 139 17.65 7.88 -1.45
CA PRO A 139 18.53 9.07 -1.52
C PRO A 139 17.78 10.41 -1.65
N ASN A 140 16.49 10.38 -1.99
CA ASN A 140 15.64 11.56 -2.20
C ASN A 140 14.44 11.63 -1.25
N LEU A 141 14.43 10.84 -0.16
CA LEU A 141 13.29 10.81 0.76
C LEU A 141 13.16 12.14 1.50
N GLU A 142 11.99 12.74 1.40
CA GLU A 142 11.67 14.03 2.02
C GLU A 142 10.75 13.87 3.23
N GLN A 143 9.86 12.86 3.22
CA GLN A 143 8.80 12.72 4.23
C GLN A 143 8.56 11.25 4.60
N LEU A 144 8.59 10.97 5.91
CA LEU A 144 8.23 9.68 6.47
C LEU A 144 7.01 9.81 7.40
N PHE A 145 6.00 8.98 7.16
CA PHE A 145 4.81 8.89 8.00
C PHE A 145 4.64 7.47 8.54
N LEU A 146 4.61 7.34 9.86
CA LEU A 146 4.33 6.11 10.58
C LEU A 146 3.04 6.29 11.39
N ASP A 147 1.98 5.57 11.04
CA ASP A 147 0.71 5.58 11.77
C ASP A 147 0.35 4.17 12.24
N SER A 148 0.30 4.01 13.56
CA SER A 148 -0.08 2.77 14.24
C SER A 148 0.88 1.61 13.97
N CYS A 149 2.18 1.88 13.78
CA CYS A 149 3.26 0.90 13.63
C CYS A 149 3.73 0.38 15.01
N ARG A 150 2.84 -0.26 15.76
CA ARG A 150 3.09 -0.64 17.17
C ARG A 150 4.04 -1.82 17.37
N SER A 151 4.26 -2.63 16.34
CA SER A 151 5.17 -3.78 16.38
C SER A 151 6.60 -3.44 15.97
N LEU A 152 6.82 -2.26 15.37
CA LEU A 152 8.13 -1.87 14.84
C LEU A 152 9.09 -1.63 16.00
N LYS A 153 10.25 -2.30 15.96
CA LYS A 153 11.28 -2.14 17.00
C LYS A 153 11.82 -0.71 17.02
N GLU A 154 12.20 -0.17 15.88
CA GLU A 154 12.75 1.19 15.77
C GLU A 154 12.68 1.68 14.31
N ILE A 155 12.85 2.98 14.14
CA ILE A 155 13.15 3.57 12.84
C ILE A 155 14.65 3.38 12.58
N PRO A 156 15.07 2.89 11.39
CA PRO A 156 16.48 2.73 11.06
C PRO A 156 17.25 4.05 11.21
N SER A 157 18.35 4.03 11.97
CA SER A 157 19.17 5.22 12.22
C SER A 157 19.76 5.81 10.94
N SER A 158 20.00 4.99 9.91
CA SER A 158 20.49 5.42 8.59
C SER A 158 19.55 6.41 7.89
N LEU A 159 18.26 6.47 8.27
CA LEU A 159 17.38 7.54 7.78
C LEU A 159 17.77 8.92 8.30
N GLY A 160 18.51 8.99 9.41
CA GLY A 160 19.10 10.22 9.94
C GLY A 160 20.22 10.78 9.06
N ASP A 161 20.84 9.97 8.20
CA ASP A 161 21.89 10.41 7.28
C ASP A 161 21.35 10.97 5.96
N ILE A 162 20.04 10.88 5.73
CA ILE A 162 19.41 11.35 4.50
C ILE A 162 19.25 12.87 4.55
N SER A 163 20.14 13.58 3.85
CA SER A 163 20.11 15.05 3.76
C SER A 163 18.82 15.65 3.19
N SER A 164 18.09 14.92 2.35
CA SER A 164 16.81 15.39 1.79
C SER A 164 15.64 15.28 2.75
N LEU A 165 15.79 14.60 3.89
CA LEU A 165 14.69 14.31 4.81
C LEU A 165 14.28 15.60 5.54
N LYS A 166 13.02 15.99 5.36
CA LYS A 166 12.49 17.25 5.91
C LYS A 166 11.70 17.03 7.19
N TYR A 167 10.97 15.93 7.27
CA TYR A 167 10.26 15.62 8.51
C TYR A 167 9.83 14.16 8.64
N ILE A 168 9.64 13.78 9.91
CA ILE A 168 9.04 12.52 10.33
C ILE A 168 7.75 12.82 11.08
N GLU A 169 6.69 12.09 10.77
CA GLU A 169 5.44 12.08 11.54
C GLU A 169 5.19 10.68 12.11
N VAL A 170 5.11 10.62 13.44
CA VAL A 170 4.82 9.39 14.20
C VAL A 170 3.49 9.55 14.92
N THR A 171 2.52 8.70 14.59
CA THR A 171 1.20 8.68 15.22
C THR A 171 0.89 7.29 15.73
N GLU A 172 0.42 7.15 16.97
CA GLU A 172 -0.04 5.86 17.52
C GLU A 172 0.99 4.70 17.52
N CYS A 173 2.28 5.01 17.44
CA CYS A 173 3.36 4.01 17.52
C CYS A 173 3.80 3.75 18.97
N ASN A 174 4.65 2.74 19.16
CA ASN A 174 5.24 2.44 20.46
C ASN A 174 6.34 3.45 20.84
N GLU A 175 6.80 3.40 22.09
CA GLU A 175 7.80 4.35 22.60
C GLU A 175 9.19 4.15 21.96
N SER A 176 9.52 2.95 21.48
CA SER A 176 10.79 2.68 20.82
C SER A 176 10.89 3.35 19.45
N VAL A 177 9.78 3.34 18.68
CA VAL A 177 9.65 4.15 17.45
C VAL A 177 9.71 5.64 17.76
N ALA A 178 9.09 6.09 18.85
CA ALA A 178 9.17 7.49 19.25
C ALA A 178 10.60 7.90 19.66
N LYS A 179 11.33 7.03 20.35
CA LYS A 179 12.73 7.24 20.75
C LYS A 179 13.64 7.37 19.53
N SER A 180 13.62 6.38 18.62
CA SER A 180 14.42 6.41 17.39
C SER A 180 14.08 7.61 16.49
N ALA A 181 12.81 8.06 16.45
CA ALA A 181 12.44 9.28 15.74
C ALA A 181 13.06 10.56 16.35
N ARG A 182 13.23 10.61 17.68
CA ARG A 182 13.92 11.72 18.37
C ARG A 182 15.42 11.68 18.10
N GLU A 183 16.04 10.50 18.15
CA GLU A 183 17.46 10.30 17.83
C GLU A 183 17.77 10.74 16.39
N ILE A 184 16.93 10.36 15.42
CA ILE A 184 17.06 10.84 14.03
C ILE A 184 16.95 12.36 13.94
N ARG A 185 16.05 12.98 14.70
CA ARG A 185 15.94 14.44 14.75
C ARG A 185 17.21 15.08 15.35
N GLU A 186 17.77 14.49 16.40
CA GLU A 186 19.01 14.96 17.02
C GLU A 186 20.15 14.88 15.99
N THR A 187 20.36 13.75 15.32
CA THR A 187 21.32 13.62 14.22
C THR A 187 21.11 14.68 13.13
N GLN A 188 19.87 14.87 12.67
CA GLN A 188 19.57 15.86 11.63
C GLN A 188 19.89 17.30 12.06
N VAL A 189 19.55 17.68 13.29
CA VAL A 189 19.72 19.05 13.79
C VAL A 189 21.16 19.32 14.22
N GLU A 190 21.81 18.37 14.88
CA GLU A 190 23.14 18.55 15.49
C GLU A 190 24.25 18.19 14.50
N ASP A 191 24.20 17.00 13.91
CA ASP A 191 25.28 16.50 13.03
C ASP A 191 25.19 17.10 11.62
N TYR A 192 23.97 17.20 11.07
CA TYR A 192 23.73 17.69 9.71
C TYR A 192 23.29 19.16 9.64
N GLN A 193 23.16 19.86 10.78
CA GLN A 193 22.76 21.27 10.85
C GLN A 193 21.44 21.59 10.14
N ASN A 194 20.55 20.60 10.01
CA ASN A 194 19.23 20.74 9.40
C ASN A 194 18.21 21.28 10.41
N ALA A 195 18.34 22.57 10.75
CA ALA A 195 17.46 23.23 11.73
C ALA A 195 15.98 23.25 11.31
N ASP A 196 15.70 23.10 10.01
CA ASP A 196 14.34 23.05 9.47
C ASP A 196 13.69 21.68 9.58
N PHE A 197 14.41 20.65 10.05
CA PHE A 197 13.87 19.31 10.25
C PHE A 197 12.73 19.31 11.28
N LYS A 198 11.59 18.71 10.92
CA LYS A 198 10.41 18.66 11.79
C LYS A 198 10.15 17.24 12.27
N LEU A 199 9.83 17.11 13.55
CA LEU A 199 9.31 15.87 14.13
C LEU A 199 7.92 16.13 14.69
N PHE A 200 6.93 15.43 14.16
CA PHE A 200 5.56 15.47 14.65
C PHE A 200 5.23 14.16 15.36
N MET A 201 4.79 14.23 16.61
CA MET A 201 4.39 13.07 17.40
C MET A 201 2.98 13.22 17.94
N TRP A 202 2.13 12.23 17.70
CA TRP A 202 0.72 12.25 18.10
C TRP A 202 0.35 10.96 18.84
N LYS A 203 -0.25 11.09 20.04
CA LYS A 203 -0.91 10.00 20.78
C LYS A 203 -2.40 10.34 20.91
N ASN A 204 -3.26 9.43 20.48
CA ASN A 204 -4.70 9.48 20.62
C ASN A 204 -5.07 9.00 22.02
N ASN A 205 -5.42 9.93 22.89
CA ASN A 205 -6.04 9.60 24.18
C ASN A 205 -7.40 8.94 23.91
N SER A 206 -7.52 7.67 24.31
CA SER A 206 -8.64 6.71 24.47
C SER A 206 -10.08 6.96 23.91
N GLY A 207 -10.50 8.17 23.53
CA GLY A 207 -11.82 8.47 22.95
C GLY A 207 -11.91 8.35 21.42
N THR A 208 -10.80 8.43 20.69
CA THR A 208 -10.77 8.40 19.21
C THR A 208 -10.70 6.99 18.61
N LEU A 209 -10.37 5.97 19.41
CA LEU A 209 -10.42 4.57 18.98
C LEU A 209 -11.85 4.17 18.61
N LEU A 210 -12.85 4.55 19.43
CA LEU A 210 -14.26 4.32 19.11
C LEU A 210 -14.68 5.03 17.82
N ARG A 211 -14.27 6.29 17.58
CA ARG A 211 -14.61 6.99 16.33
C ARG A 211 -13.92 6.41 15.09
N LYS A 212 -12.65 5.97 15.19
CA LYS A 212 -11.94 5.29 14.07
C LYS A 212 -12.49 3.88 13.83
N TYR A 213 -12.80 3.10 14.88
CA TYR A 213 -13.48 1.80 14.76
C TYR A 213 -14.89 1.94 14.18
N ILE A 214 -15.64 2.96 14.61
CA ILE A 214 -16.96 3.30 14.06
C ILE A 214 -16.82 3.75 12.61
N CYS A 215 -15.78 4.50 12.22
CA CYS A 215 -15.56 4.86 10.82
C CYS A 215 -15.28 3.61 9.95
N ILE A 216 -14.53 2.62 10.47
CA ILE A 216 -14.28 1.33 9.81
C ILE A 216 -15.58 0.51 9.70
N GLN A 217 -16.38 0.42 10.77
CA GLN A 217 -17.67 -0.26 10.76
C GLN A 217 -18.70 0.44 9.86
N SER A 218 -18.72 1.77 9.82
CA SER A 218 -19.60 2.56 8.96
C SER A 218 -19.19 2.47 7.50
N HIS A 219 -17.89 2.49 7.17
CA HIS A 219 -17.40 2.16 5.84
C HIS A 219 -17.79 0.73 5.47
N TYR A 220 -17.61 -0.24 6.37
CA TYR A 220 -17.99 -1.64 6.14
C TYR A 220 -19.52 -1.83 5.97
N LYS A 221 -20.34 -1.06 6.67
CA LYS A 221 -21.82 -1.12 6.58
C LYS A 221 -22.33 -0.43 5.32
N LEU A 222 -21.78 0.74 4.96
CA LEU A 222 -22.02 1.40 3.66
C LEU A 222 -21.55 0.52 2.50
N TYR A 223 -20.42 -0.17 2.67
CA TYR A 223 -19.88 -1.14 1.71
C TYR A 223 -20.80 -2.36 1.54
N LYS A 224 -21.32 -2.93 2.64
CA LYS A 224 -22.31 -4.01 2.59
C LYS A 224 -23.63 -3.56 1.95
N LEU A 225 -24.07 -2.33 2.24
CA LEU A 225 -25.26 -1.73 1.65
C LEU A 225 -25.06 -1.47 0.14
N GLN A 226 -23.92 -0.93 -0.28
CA GLN A 226 -23.60 -0.70 -1.70
C GLN A 226 -23.48 -2.01 -2.48
N MET A 227 -22.85 -3.04 -1.91
CA MET A 227 -22.78 -4.37 -2.54
C MET A 227 -24.16 -5.01 -2.69
N ASN A 228 -25.04 -4.90 -1.69
CA ASN A 228 -26.42 -5.38 -1.80
C ASN A 228 -27.23 -4.62 -2.86
N VAL A 229 -27.04 -3.30 -2.96
CA VAL A 229 -27.69 -2.47 -4.00
C VAL A 229 -27.16 -2.82 -5.38
N PHE A 230 -25.85 -3.02 -5.53
CA PHE A 230 -25.23 -3.39 -6.80
C PHE A 230 -25.62 -4.81 -7.24
N GLN A 231 -25.71 -5.76 -6.30
CA GLN A 231 -26.21 -7.11 -6.55
C GLN A 231 -27.69 -7.11 -6.93
N MET A 232 -28.52 -6.25 -6.31
CA MET A 232 -29.90 -6.02 -6.75
C MET A 232 -29.98 -5.40 -8.14
N MET A 233 -29.11 -4.44 -8.48
CA MET A 233 -29.09 -3.83 -9.81
C MET A 233 -28.65 -4.84 -10.87
N ILE A 234 -27.66 -5.69 -10.59
CA ILE A 234 -27.26 -6.79 -11.49
C ILE A 234 -28.40 -7.80 -11.67
N LEU A 235 -29.07 -8.21 -10.60
CA LEU A 235 -30.23 -9.12 -10.69
C LEU A 235 -31.41 -8.51 -11.45
N GLN A 236 -31.65 -7.20 -11.32
CA GLN A 236 -32.67 -6.47 -12.10
C GLN A 236 -32.26 -6.29 -13.57
N MET A 237 -30.98 -6.12 -13.87
CA MET A 237 -30.48 -6.10 -15.25
C MET A 237 -30.59 -7.49 -15.88
N ILE A 238 -30.27 -8.56 -15.15
CA ILE A 238 -30.42 -9.95 -15.60
C ILE A 238 -31.91 -10.32 -15.78
N SER A 239 -32.81 -9.80 -14.94
CA SER A 239 -34.27 -10.05 -15.10
C SER A 239 -34.90 -9.22 -16.22
N LYS A 240 -34.42 -8.00 -16.48
CA LYS A 240 -34.87 -7.16 -17.60
C LYS A 240 -34.29 -7.56 -18.95
N ALA A 241 -33.11 -8.19 -18.97
CA ALA A 241 -32.42 -8.59 -20.21
C ALA A 241 -32.93 -9.88 -20.85
N GLY A 242 -34.06 -10.45 -20.39
CA GLY A 242 -34.82 -11.51 -21.07
C GLY A 242 -33.95 -12.59 -21.71
N TRP A 243 -33.58 -13.62 -20.94
CA TRP A 243 -32.63 -14.67 -21.32
C TRP A 243 -32.88 -15.22 -22.73
N ARG A 244 -32.13 -14.72 -23.72
CA ARG A 244 -31.96 -15.35 -25.03
C ARG A 244 -30.53 -15.15 -25.53
N SER A 245 -29.78 -16.24 -25.43
CA SER A 245 -28.67 -16.67 -26.29
C SER A 245 -27.47 -15.73 -26.49
N TRP A 246 -26.39 -16.03 -25.77
CA TRP A 246 -25.04 -16.00 -26.34
C TRP A 246 -24.31 -17.30 -25.95
N LEU A 247 -24.84 -18.41 -26.44
CA LEU A 247 -24.11 -19.66 -26.65
C LEU A 247 -24.14 -19.89 -28.16
N LEU A 248 -23.15 -19.36 -28.87
CA LEU A 248 -22.92 -19.68 -30.29
C LEU A 248 -21.41 -19.90 -30.50
N GLU A 249 -21.10 -21.18 -30.68
CA GLU A 249 -20.21 -21.73 -31.70
C GLU A 249 -18.77 -21.24 -31.76
N ALA A 250 -17.90 -22.00 -31.11
CA ALA A 250 -16.65 -22.40 -31.76
C ALA A 250 -16.87 -23.80 -32.37
N GLY A 251 -17.43 -23.85 -33.58
CA GLY A 251 -17.13 -24.93 -34.54
C GLY A 251 -15.84 -24.51 -35.26
N THR A 252 -14.89 -25.37 -35.59
CA THR A 252 -14.88 -26.79 -35.93
C THR A 252 -13.50 -27.36 -35.64
#